data_AF-A2EQ34-F1
#
_entry.id   AF-A2EQ34-F1
#
_cell.length_a   1.000
_cell.length_b   1.000
_cell.length_c   1.000
_cell.angle_alpha   90.00
_cell.angle_beta   90.00
_cell.angle_gamma   90.00
#
_symmetry.space_group_name_H-M   'P 1'
#
loop_
_entity.id
_entity.type
_entity.pdbx_description
1 polymer ?
#
loop_
_entity_poly.entity_id
_entity_poly.type
_entity_poly.pdbx_seq_one_letter_code
_entity_poly.pdbx_strand_id
1 'polypeptide(L)'
;MNTSPEICQSQPVKKGKEGRIIANILKDFDFKNCKAWISLSSQFSSGIRHPELLSIAYVLIRALELPDITRSEKRSFPCLVKWFNDNWDKISGPIQCITLLDDREIPISCQREYLELYK
;
A
#
# COMPACT_ATOMS: atom_id res chain seq x y z
N MET A 1 14.79 7.91 49.57
CA MET A 1 15.49 6.96 48.67
C MET A 1 14.81 7.08 47.33
N ASN A 2 15.46 7.74 46.37
CA ASN A 2 14.91 8.05 45.05
C ASN A 2 15.09 6.86 44.11
N THR A 3 14.01 6.19 43.72
CA THR A 3 13.99 5.27 42.59
C THR A 3 13.51 6.02 41.36
N SER A 4 14.47 6.48 40.54
CA SER A 4 14.18 6.93 39.18
C SER A 4 13.91 5.70 38.31
N PRO A 5 12.86 5.70 37.46
CA PRO A 5 12.63 4.60 36.54
C PRO A 5 13.67 4.64 35.42
N GLU A 6 14.31 3.50 35.18
CA GLU A 6 15.26 3.28 34.09
C GLU A 6 14.58 3.54 32.74
N ILE A 7 15.14 4.51 31.98
CA ILE A 7 14.77 4.74 30.59
C ILE A 7 15.33 3.56 29.79
N CYS A 8 14.46 2.64 29.40
CA CYS A 8 14.79 1.54 28.50
C CYS A 8 15.09 2.12 27.10
N GLN A 9 16.36 2.46 26.86
CA GLN A 9 16.83 2.88 25.54
C GLN A 9 16.76 1.67 24.61
N SER A 10 15.74 1.61 23.77
CA SER A 10 15.61 0.59 22.73
C SER A 10 16.71 0.77 21.70
N GLN A 11 17.70 -0.12 21.74
CA GLN A 11 18.80 -0.15 20.77
C GLN A 11 18.24 -0.34 19.35
N PRO A 12 18.77 0.36 18.33
CA PRO A 12 18.31 0.20 16.95
C PRO A 12 18.65 -1.21 16.46
N VAL A 13 17.62 -2.03 16.26
CA VAL A 13 17.75 -3.40 15.73
C VAL A 13 18.49 -3.33 14.39
N LYS A 14 19.64 -4.02 14.28
CA LYS A 14 20.43 -4.07 13.04
C LYS A 14 19.57 -4.67 11.91
N LYS A 15 18.99 -3.81 11.07
CA LYS A 15 18.23 -4.25 9.88
C LYS A 15 19.15 -5.03 8.94
N GLY A 16 18.72 -6.24 8.56
CA GLY A 16 19.37 -7.05 7.52
C GLY A 16 19.36 -6.35 6.16
N LYS A 17 20.09 -6.90 5.19
CA LYS A 17 20.30 -6.31 3.85
C LYS A 17 19.00 -5.82 3.17
N GLU A 18 17.94 -6.62 3.24
CA GLU A 18 16.61 -6.29 2.70
C GLU A 18 15.98 -5.06 3.37
N GLY A 19 16.11 -4.95 4.69
CA GLY A 19 15.58 -3.81 5.43
C GLY A 19 16.27 -2.50 5.08
N ARG A 20 17.54 -2.55 4.67
CA ARG A 20 18.28 -1.39 4.15
C ARG A 20 17.82 -1.02 2.74
N ILE A 21 17.58 -2.01 1.88
CA ILE A 21 17.05 -1.80 0.53
C ILE A 21 15.67 -1.14 0.59
N ILE A 22 14.76 -1.69 1.39
CA ILE A 22 13.41 -1.13 1.59
C ILE A 22 13.50 0.29 2.17
N ALA A 23 14.36 0.52 3.17
CA ALA A 23 14.55 1.85 3.72
C ALA A 23 15.09 2.85 2.67
N ASN A 24 15.94 2.40 1.75
CA ASN A 24 16.45 3.25 0.68
C ASN A 24 15.41 3.53 -0.41
N ILE A 25 14.59 2.53 -0.77
CA ILE A 25 13.46 2.70 -1.71
C ILE A 25 12.45 3.70 -1.14
N LEU A 26 12.11 3.54 0.14
CA LEU A 26 11.10 4.34 0.78
C LEU A 26 11.64 5.71 1.20
N LYS A 27 12.91 5.84 1.60
CA LYS A 27 13.56 7.10 2.01
C LYS A 27 12.65 8.05 2.80
N ASP A 28 12.04 9.03 2.12
CA ASP A 28 11.14 10.05 2.68
C ASP A 28 9.66 9.91 2.23
N PHE A 29 9.34 8.80 1.55
CA PHE A 29 8.02 8.47 1.05
C PHE A 29 7.11 8.03 2.19
N ASP A 30 6.13 8.86 2.50
CA ASP A 30 5.03 8.51 3.37
C ASP A 30 3.89 7.88 2.57
N PHE A 31 3.84 6.56 2.58
CA PHE A 31 2.81 5.83 1.86
C PHE A 31 1.39 6.14 2.36
N LYS A 32 1.21 6.53 3.63
CA LYS A 32 -0.12 6.78 4.20
C LYS A 32 -0.74 8.07 3.68
N ASN A 33 0.09 9.04 3.31
CA ASN A 33 -0.33 10.37 2.87
C ASN A 33 -0.10 10.58 1.36
N CYS A 34 0.26 9.53 0.61
CA CYS A 34 0.48 9.65 -0.83
C CYS A 34 -0.84 9.64 -1.62
N LYS A 35 -0.85 10.35 -2.76
CA LYS A 35 -2.02 10.50 -3.64
C LYS A 35 -2.58 9.15 -4.11
N ALA A 36 -1.69 8.23 -4.47
CA ALA A 36 -2.08 6.91 -4.92
C ALA A 36 -2.81 6.14 -3.81
N TRP A 37 -2.27 6.10 -2.60
CA TRP A 37 -2.88 5.36 -1.50
C TRP A 37 -4.23 5.93 -1.09
N ILE A 38 -4.36 7.25 -1.01
CA ILE A 38 -5.64 7.92 -0.70
C ILE A 38 -6.69 7.48 -1.71
N SER A 39 -6.36 7.49 -3.00
CA SER A 39 -7.28 7.11 -4.07
C SER A 39 -7.61 5.60 -4.06
N LEU A 40 -6.59 4.76 -3.89
CA LEU A 40 -6.74 3.30 -3.81
C LEU A 40 -7.64 2.89 -2.64
N SER A 41 -7.38 3.44 -1.45
CA SER A 41 -8.17 3.16 -0.24
C SER A 41 -9.60 3.65 -0.37
N SER A 42 -9.83 4.76 -1.08
CA SER A 42 -11.17 5.26 -1.37
C SER A 42 -11.92 4.43 -2.41
N GLN A 43 -11.23 3.77 -3.34
CA GLN A 43 -11.86 2.97 -4.38
C GLN A 43 -12.13 1.53 -3.90
N PHE A 44 -11.16 0.92 -3.23
CA PHE A 44 -11.15 -0.51 -2.91
C PHE A 44 -11.37 -0.83 -1.43
N SER A 45 -11.83 0.15 -0.63
CA SER A 45 -11.87 0.10 0.83
C SER A 45 -10.48 0.18 1.50
N SER A 46 -10.48 0.70 2.73
CA SER A 46 -9.32 0.72 3.62
C SER A 46 -8.81 -0.68 3.97
N GLY A 47 -9.64 -1.71 3.75
CA GLY A 47 -9.32 -3.11 3.99
C GLY A 47 -8.55 -3.81 2.87
N ILE A 48 -8.22 -3.14 1.76
CA ILE A 48 -7.50 -3.77 0.64
C ILE A 48 -6.18 -4.41 1.11
N ARG A 49 -6.00 -5.68 0.77
CA ARG A 49 -4.86 -6.49 1.21
C ARG A 49 -3.75 -6.49 0.17
N HIS A 50 -2.53 -6.78 0.62
CA HIS A 50 -1.35 -6.85 -0.22
C HIS A 50 -1.52 -7.73 -1.48
N PRO A 51 -2.10 -8.95 -1.42
CA PRO A 51 -2.29 -9.79 -2.60
C PRO A 51 -3.26 -9.19 -3.63
N GLU A 52 -4.31 -8.51 -3.17
CA GLU A 52 -5.29 -7.85 -4.04
C GLU A 52 -4.62 -6.70 -4.79
N LEU A 53 -3.87 -5.87 -4.06
CA LEU A 53 -3.13 -4.75 -4.65
C LEU A 53 -2.07 -5.23 -5.67
N LEU A 54 -1.43 -6.38 -5.41
CA LEU A 54 -0.53 -7.04 -6.35
C LEU A 54 -1.23 -7.50 -7.63
N SER A 55 -2.40 -8.12 -7.50
CA SER A 55 -3.21 -8.55 -8.64
C SER A 55 -3.60 -7.37 -9.52
N ILE A 56 -4.03 -6.25 -8.92
CA ILE A 56 -4.32 -5.00 -9.63
C ILE A 56 -3.08 -4.51 -10.38
N ALA A 57 -1.92 -4.46 -9.72
CA ALA A 57 -0.68 -4.02 -10.35
C ALA A 57 -0.30 -4.85 -11.57
N TYR A 58 -0.46 -6.19 -11.52
CA TYR A 58 -0.19 -7.05 -12.67
C TYR A 58 -1.17 -6.84 -13.83
N VAL A 59 -2.44 -6.56 -13.55
CA VAL A 59 -3.41 -6.18 -14.59
C VAL A 59 -2.98 -4.88 -15.27
N LEU A 60 -2.61 -3.87 -14.47
CA LEU A 60 -2.18 -2.56 -14.99
C LEU A 60 -0.88 -2.63 -15.79
N ILE A 61 0.10 -3.45 -15.35
CA ILE A 61 1.34 -3.69 -16.10
C ILE A 61 1.03 -4.19 -17.51
N ARG A 62 0.12 -5.16 -17.63
CA ARG A 62 -0.25 -5.73 -18.93
C ARG A 62 -1.09 -4.76 -19.76
N ALA A 63 -1.99 -4.02 -19.13
CA ALA A 63 -2.91 -3.12 -19.82
C ALA A 63 -2.25 -1.81 -20.30
N LEU A 64 -1.23 -1.32 -19.58
CA LEU A 64 -0.64 0.01 -19.79
C LEU A 64 0.88 -0.04 -20.08
N GLU A 65 1.43 -1.24 -20.29
CA GLU A 65 2.86 -1.47 -20.55
C GLU A 65 3.77 -0.82 -19.49
N LEU A 66 3.39 -0.95 -18.21
CA LEU A 66 4.15 -0.39 -17.09
C LEU A 66 5.37 -1.25 -16.71
N PRO A 67 6.37 -0.68 -16.01
CA PRO A 67 7.49 -1.45 -15.47
C PRO A 67 7.02 -2.58 -14.54
N ASP A 68 7.63 -3.76 -14.66
CA ASP A 68 7.32 -4.91 -13.80
C ASP A 68 7.65 -4.63 -12.33
N ILE A 69 6.96 -5.33 -11.43
CA ILE A 69 7.09 -5.19 -9.98
C ILE A 69 8.42 -5.83 -9.54
N THR A 70 9.21 -5.09 -8.77
CA THR A 70 10.46 -5.60 -8.21
C THR A 70 10.21 -6.58 -7.06
N ARG A 71 11.23 -7.37 -6.71
CA ARG A 71 11.14 -8.31 -5.58
C ARG A 71 10.77 -7.63 -4.26
N SER A 72 11.22 -6.40 -4.04
CA SER A 72 10.92 -5.65 -2.81
C SER A 72 9.47 -5.19 -2.79
N GLU A 73 8.94 -4.69 -3.91
CA GLU A 73 7.53 -4.33 -4.06
C GLU A 73 6.60 -5.54 -3.91
N LYS A 74 6.97 -6.71 -4.45
CA LYS A 74 6.19 -7.96 -4.25
C LYS A 74 6.05 -8.36 -2.78
N ARG A 75 6.97 -7.93 -1.91
CA ARG A 75 7.06 -8.38 -0.50
C ARG A 75 6.70 -7.31 0.51
N SER A 76 6.67 -6.05 0.12
CA SER A 76 6.51 -4.92 1.03
C SER A 76 5.37 -4.04 0.55
N PHE A 77 4.32 -3.97 1.36
CA PHE A 77 3.14 -3.16 1.06
C PHE A 77 3.47 -1.68 0.79
N PRO A 78 4.29 -0.99 1.63
CA PRO A 78 4.68 0.38 1.33
C PRO A 78 5.46 0.53 0.00
N CYS A 79 6.32 -0.44 -0.34
CA CYS A 79 7.04 -0.40 -1.62
C CYS A 79 6.07 -0.58 -2.80
N LEU A 80 5.09 -1.48 -2.68
CA LEU A 80 4.07 -1.64 -3.72
C LEU A 80 3.25 -0.37 -3.90
N VAL A 81 2.79 0.25 -2.81
CA VAL A 81 2.11 1.54 -2.85
C VAL A 81 2.98 2.63 -3.48
N LYS A 82 4.28 2.63 -3.19
CA LYS A 82 5.24 3.53 -3.85
C LYS A 82 5.28 3.30 -5.36
N TRP A 83 5.31 2.05 -5.82
CA TRP A 83 5.25 1.74 -7.26
C TRP A 83 3.98 2.29 -7.91
N PHE A 84 2.81 2.19 -7.24
CA PHE A 84 1.58 2.82 -7.72
C PHE A 84 1.71 4.35 -7.79
N ASN A 85 2.30 4.96 -6.77
CA ASN A 85 2.51 6.40 -6.72
C ASN A 85 3.48 6.89 -7.81
N ASP A 86 4.57 6.16 -8.05
CA ASP A 86 5.58 6.47 -9.07
C ASP A 86 5.00 6.39 -10.50
N ASN A 87 3.96 5.55 -10.71
CA ASN A 87 3.30 5.35 -12.00
C ASN A 87 1.91 6.01 -12.07
N TRP A 88 1.54 6.85 -11.10
CA TRP A 88 0.17 7.30 -10.89
C TRP A 88 -0.42 8.07 -12.06
N ASP A 89 0.38 8.85 -12.77
CA ASP A 89 -0.07 9.64 -13.92
C ASP A 89 -0.66 8.76 -15.03
N LYS A 90 -0.14 7.54 -15.20
CA LYS A 90 -0.66 6.56 -16.16
C LYS A 90 -1.80 5.72 -15.57
N ILE A 91 -1.75 5.44 -14.26
CA ILE A 91 -2.68 4.53 -13.58
C ILE A 91 -4.03 5.19 -13.23
N SER A 92 -4.01 6.48 -12.88
CA SER A 92 -5.13 7.15 -12.18
C SER A 92 -6.47 7.11 -12.90
N GLY A 93 -6.48 7.10 -14.24
CA GLY A 93 -7.69 6.91 -15.03
C GLY A 93 -8.08 5.43 -15.13
N PRO A 94 -7.26 4.58 -15.76
CA PRO A 94 -7.58 3.17 -16.00
C PRO A 94 -7.93 2.36 -14.76
N ILE A 95 -7.35 2.68 -13.60
CA ILE A 95 -7.63 1.95 -12.35
C ILE A 95 -9.10 2.05 -11.94
N GLN A 96 -9.81 3.11 -12.33
CA GLN A 96 -11.24 3.29 -12.04
C GLN A 96 -12.13 2.25 -12.74
N CYS A 97 -11.61 1.60 -13.78
CA CYS A 97 -12.30 0.51 -14.48
C CYS A 97 -12.11 -0.86 -13.82
N ILE A 98 -11.32 -0.94 -12.75
CA ILE A 98 -11.06 -2.19 -12.02
C ILE A 98 -12.02 -2.28 -10.83
N THR A 99 -12.67 -3.44 -10.70
CA THR A 99 -13.52 -3.77 -9.55
C THR A 99 -12.97 -5.02 -8.89
N LEU A 100 -12.76 -4.96 -7.58
CA LEU A 100 -12.44 -6.14 -6.78
C LEU A 100 -13.74 -6.84 -6.41
N LEU A 101 -13.74 -8.16 -6.47
CA LEU A 101 -14.85 -9.00 -6.06
C LEU A 101 -14.44 -9.82 -4.84
N ASP A 102 -15.39 -10.11 -3.97
CA ASP A 102 -15.21 -11.08 -2.90
C ASP A 102 -15.37 -12.52 -3.39
N ASP A 103 -15.26 -13.49 -2.48
CA ASP A 103 -15.40 -14.93 -2.79
C ASP A 103 -16.80 -15.31 -3.33
N ARG A 104 -17.77 -14.40 -3.28
CA ARG A 104 -19.14 -14.57 -3.80
C ARG A 104 -19.38 -13.76 -5.07
N GLU A 105 -18.32 -13.24 -5.68
CA GLU A 105 -18.37 -12.39 -6.87
C GLU A 105 -19.09 -11.06 -6.64
N ILE A 106 -19.21 -10.61 -5.38
CA ILE A 106 -19.84 -9.34 -5.03
C ILE A 106 -18.78 -8.23 -5.06
N PRO A 107 -19.07 -7.08 -5.72
CA PRO A 107 -18.16 -5.94 -5.73
C PRO A 107 -17.82 -5.44 -4.32
N ILE A 108 -16.52 -5.40 -4.01
CA ILE A 108 -15.99 -4.75 -2.81
C ILE A 108 -15.96 -3.25 -3.09
N SER A 109 -16.70 -2.49 -2.29
CA SER A 109 -16.74 -1.03 -2.34
C SER A 109 -16.61 -0.43 -0.94
N CYS A 110 -16.30 0.87 -0.86
CA CYS A 110 -16.31 1.65 0.40
C CYS A 110 -17.70 1.84 1.03
N GLN A 111 -18.73 1.14 0.53
CA GLN A 111 -20.11 1.36 0.95
C GLN A 111 -20.34 0.96 2.41
N ARG A 112 -19.57 -0.02 2.93
CA ARG A 112 -19.62 -0.38 4.35
C ARG A 112 -19.14 0.78 5.22
N GLU A 113 -17.99 1.34 4.92
CA GLU A 113 -17.39 2.45 5.66
C GLU A 113 -18.29 3.70 5.61
N TYR A 114 -18.92 3.96 4.46
CA TYR A 114 -19.92 5.01 4.34
C TYR A 114 -21.10 4.80 5.29
N LEU A 115 -21.66 3.60 5.37
CA LEU A 115 -22.79 3.31 6.27
C LEU A 115 -22.42 3.44 7.76
N GLU A 116 -21.15 3.22 8.13
CA GLU A 116 -20.68 3.38 9.51
C GLU A 116 -20.51 4.85 9.92
N LEU A 117 -20.12 5.73 8.98
CA LEU A 117 -19.93 7.16 9.26
C LEU A 117 -21.23 7.96 9.41
N TYR A 118 -22.33 7.46 8.85
CA TYR A 118 -23.65 8.13 8.84
C TYR A 118 -24.70 7.41 9.69
N LYS A 119 -24.28 6.57 10.64
CA LYS A 119 -25.11 6.05 11.74
C LYS A 119 -25.10 7.00 12.92
#